data_AF-A0A352NPK0-F1
#
_entry.id   AF-A0A352NPK0-F1
#
_cell.length_a   1.000
_cell.length_b   1.000
_cell.length_c   1.000
_cell.angle_alpha   90.00
_cell.angle_beta   90.00
_cell.angle_gamma   90.00
#
_symmetry.space_group_name_H-M   'P 1'
#
loop_
_entity.id
_entity.type
_entity.pdbx_description
1 polymer ?
#
loop_
_entity_poly.entity_id
_entity_poly.type
_entity_poly.pdbx_seq_one_letter_code
_entity_poly.pdbx_strand_id
1 'polypeptide(L)'
;MNGSKHRILFCTLGVFALLLLAAFYSTGSLNLRHALAMPKLFDRGTADHLGDRFTTIVNDQGEMLSMMARTVFIGDQLYTAEGRSYRISRVEGEQAEAQFLGMDPQIVAYNELYANQVALVTTNLAEQKNSAIAIYHSHTDESYVPSDGTESIPFKGGIYQVGKALVDKLQGKGVAVNYDETPHDPHDNNAYVRSRRTAANLMKSNPAAIFDVHRDGVPDPSYYRTTVDGKQIAKLRLVVGRENPRMDANMDFAKRMMAAANNMHNQVVKEIFVGKGDYNQDLTPTALLIEAGTHTNTKEEAAMGIALFSEAVPSVLG
;
A
#
# COMPACT_ATOMS: atom_id res chain seq x y z
N MET A 1 -42.76 -63.49 -2.30
CA MET A 1 -42.66 -62.38 -3.29
C MET A 1 -41.89 -61.22 -2.67
N ASN A 2 -40.55 -61.19 -2.72
CA ASN A 2 -39.78 -60.01 -2.28
C ASN A 2 -38.38 -59.89 -2.91
N GLY A 3 -38.17 -60.46 -4.10
CA GLY A 3 -36.88 -60.41 -4.82
C GLY A 3 -36.78 -59.33 -5.92
N SER A 4 -37.90 -58.66 -6.25
CA SER A 4 -37.96 -57.73 -7.39
C SER A 4 -37.76 -56.25 -7.00
N LYS A 5 -37.92 -55.88 -5.72
CA LYS A 5 -37.84 -54.48 -5.29
C LYS A 5 -36.40 -54.00 -5.06
N HIS A 6 -35.47 -54.90 -4.73
CA HIS A 6 -34.07 -54.52 -4.50
C HIS A 6 -33.26 -54.38 -5.79
N ARG A 7 -33.56 -55.15 -6.85
CA ARG A 7 -32.88 -54.99 -8.14
C ARG A 7 -33.20 -53.67 -8.86
N ILE A 8 -34.43 -53.16 -8.69
CA ILE A 8 -34.86 -51.88 -9.28
C ILE A 8 -34.22 -50.70 -8.53
N LEU A 9 -34.10 -50.79 -7.20
CA LEU A 9 -33.50 -49.73 -6.37
C LEU A 9 -31.98 -49.56 -6.62
N PHE A 10 -31.26 -50.66 -6.85
CA PHE A 10 -29.82 -50.59 -7.19
C PHE A 10 -29.57 -50.10 -8.63
N CYS A 11 -30.46 -50.40 -9.57
CA CYS A 11 -30.35 -49.87 -10.93
C CYS A 11 -30.68 -48.37 -11.00
N THR A 12 -31.63 -47.86 -10.22
CA THR A 12 -31.98 -46.43 -10.22
C THR A 12 -30.91 -45.56 -9.53
N LEU A 13 -30.26 -46.05 -8.47
CA LEU A 13 -29.14 -45.36 -7.81
C LEU A 13 -27.88 -45.32 -8.69
N GLY A 14 -27.59 -46.39 -9.44
CA GLY A 14 -26.46 -46.43 -10.39
C GLY A 14 -26.62 -45.44 -11.55
N VAL A 15 -27.83 -45.30 -12.09
CA VAL A 15 -28.12 -44.35 -13.18
C VAL A 15 -28.08 -42.90 -12.69
N PHE A 16 -28.50 -42.62 -11.46
CA PHE A 16 -28.44 -41.27 -10.88
C PHE A 16 -26.99 -40.82 -10.62
N ALA A 17 -26.13 -41.73 -10.15
CA ALA A 17 -24.70 -41.45 -9.96
C ALA A 17 -23.97 -41.19 -11.28
N LEU A 18 -24.30 -41.94 -12.34
CA LEU A 18 -23.75 -41.75 -13.68
C LEU A 18 -24.22 -40.45 -14.34
N LEU A 19 -25.47 -40.03 -14.12
CA LEU A 19 -25.98 -38.75 -14.60
C LEU A 19 -25.36 -37.55 -13.86
N LEU A 20 -25.06 -37.68 -12.57
CA LEU A 20 -24.33 -36.65 -11.80
C LEU A 20 -22.87 -36.53 -12.25
N LEU A 21 -22.21 -37.64 -12.56
CA LEU A 21 -20.85 -37.65 -13.12
C LEU A 21 -20.80 -37.08 -14.56
N ALA A 22 -21.81 -37.37 -15.38
CA ALA A 22 -21.94 -36.80 -16.72
C ALA A 22 -22.29 -35.31 -16.72
N ALA A 23 -23.11 -34.85 -15.75
CA ALA A 23 -23.35 -33.43 -15.51
C ALA A 23 -22.04 -32.72 -15.10
N PHE A 24 -21.25 -33.33 -14.20
CA PHE A 24 -19.95 -32.78 -13.77
C PHE A 24 -18.93 -32.71 -14.91
N TYR A 25 -18.94 -33.68 -15.85
CA TYR A 25 -18.06 -33.67 -17.02
C TYR A 25 -18.54 -32.73 -18.15
N SER A 26 -19.86 -32.57 -18.35
CA SER A 26 -20.38 -31.69 -19.40
C SER A 26 -20.46 -30.21 -19.01
N THR A 27 -20.41 -29.88 -17.72
CA THR A 27 -20.26 -28.50 -17.23
C THR A 27 -18.81 -28.14 -16.89
N GLY A 28 -17.84 -29.00 -17.22
CA GLY A 28 -16.41 -28.85 -16.93
C GLY A 28 -15.66 -27.74 -17.70
N SER A 29 -16.37 -26.76 -18.27
CA SER A 29 -15.77 -25.58 -18.93
C SER A 29 -16.20 -24.24 -18.35
N LEU A 30 -16.72 -24.21 -17.11
CA LEU A 30 -16.92 -22.98 -16.36
C LEU A 30 -15.82 -22.85 -15.31
N ASN A 31 -14.92 -21.90 -15.57
CA ASN A 31 -13.79 -21.49 -14.75
C ASN A 31 -14.21 -21.23 -13.29
N LEU A 32 -14.12 -22.26 -12.45
CA LEU A 32 -14.16 -22.13 -11.00
C LEU A 32 -12.77 -22.44 -10.44
N ARG A 33 -11.77 -21.68 -10.87
CA ARG A 33 -10.53 -21.50 -10.11
C ARG A 33 -10.71 -20.32 -9.15
N HIS A 34 -11.64 -20.43 -8.21
CA HIS A 34 -11.42 -19.78 -6.92
C HIS A 34 -10.44 -20.67 -6.17
N ALA A 35 -9.16 -20.45 -6.42
CA ALA A 35 -8.13 -20.96 -5.55
C ALA A 35 -8.41 -20.36 -4.17
N LEU A 36 -8.91 -21.18 -3.24
CA LEU A 36 -8.70 -20.96 -1.83
C LEU A 36 -7.18 -20.94 -1.63
N ALA A 37 -6.59 -19.75 -1.74
CA ALA A 37 -5.23 -19.50 -1.34
C ALA A 37 -5.20 -19.68 0.19
N MET A 38 -4.90 -20.91 0.63
CA MET A 38 -4.45 -21.15 1.98
C MET A 38 -3.20 -20.29 2.16
N PRO A 39 -3.15 -19.34 3.11
CA PRO A 39 -1.92 -18.63 3.39
C PRO A 39 -0.88 -19.69 3.76
N LYS A 40 0.31 -19.61 3.17
CA LYS A 40 1.45 -20.41 3.64
C LYS A 40 1.67 -20.05 5.12
N LEU A 41 1.13 -20.89 6.01
CA LEU A 41 1.09 -20.64 7.46
C LEU A 41 2.49 -20.71 8.11
N PHE A 42 3.53 -20.98 7.32
CA PHE A 42 4.93 -20.96 7.72
C PHE A 42 5.78 -20.44 6.57
N ASP A 43 5.65 -19.17 6.22
CA ASP A 43 6.79 -18.47 5.63
C ASP A 43 7.63 -17.91 6.78
N ARG A 44 8.78 -18.53 7.06
CA ARG A 44 9.85 -17.88 7.84
C ARG A 44 10.53 -16.85 6.93
N GLY A 45 9.72 -15.94 6.37
CA GLY A 45 10.20 -14.84 5.57
C GLY A 45 11.00 -13.90 6.46
N THR A 46 12.09 -13.35 5.93
CA THR A 46 12.75 -12.19 6.51
C THR A 46 11.70 -11.10 6.77
N ALA A 47 11.76 -10.45 7.94
CA ALA A 47 10.86 -9.34 8.25
C ALA A 47 10.86 -8.32 7.10
N ASP A 48 9.68 -7.85 6.71
CA ASP A 48 9.52 -6.94 5.57
C ASP A 48 10.25 -5.62 5.83
N HIS A 49 10.27 -5.17 7.09
CA HIS A 49 11.22 -4.19 7.59
C HIS A 49 12.38 -4.87 8.31
N LEU A 50 13.61 -4.54 7.91
CA LEU A 50 14.83 -5.04 8.54
C LEU A 50 15.40 -3.93 9.43
N GLY A 51 15.26 -4.06 10.75
CA GLY A 51 15.67 -3.02 11.71
C GLY A 51 17.13 -2.55 11.56
N ASP A 52 18.02 -3.42 11.06
CA ASP A 52 19.45 -3.12 10.92
C ASP A 52 19.98 -3.20 9.47
N ARG A 53 19.10 -3.41 8.48
CA ARG A 53 19.54 -3.62 7.08
C ARG A 53 18.76 -2.75 6.12
N PHE A 54 19.47 -2.07 5.25
CA PHE A 54 18.89 -1.27 4.18
C PHE A 54 19.46 -1.70 2.83
N THR A 55 18.65 -1.58 1.79
CA THR A 55 19.10 -1.81 0.42
C THR A 55 19.30 -0.48 -0.27
N THR A 56 20.48 -0.27 -0.84
CA THR A 56 20.76 0.83 -1.76
C THR A 56 20.51 0.37 -3.19
N ILE A 57 19.66 1.10 -3.91
CA ILE A 57 19.33 0.86 -5.31
C ILE A 57 20.09 1.88 -6.16
N VAL A 58 20.89 1.41 -7.11
CA VAL A 58 21.69 2.24 -8.02
C VAL A 58 21.28 2.02 -9.48
N ASN A 59 21.57 2.99 -10.35
CA ASN A 59 21.48 2.81 -11.81
C ASN A 59 22.73 2.11 -12.37
N ASP A 60 22.78 1.92 -13.68
CA ASP A 60 23.90 1.31 -14.40
C ASP A 60 25.19 2.15 -14.38
N GLN A 61 25.11 3.43 -14.01
CA GLN A 61 26.27 4.30 -13.76
C GLN A 61 26.74 4.29 -12.29
N GLY A 62 26.05 3.55 -11.41
CA GLY A 62 26.36 3.49 -9.98
C GLY A 62 25.83 4.68 -9.17
N GLU A 63 24.99 5.53 -9.76
CA GLU A 63 24.33 6.63 -9.05
C GLU A 63 23.17 6.08 -8.21
N MET A 64 23.05 6.57 -6.97
CA MET A 64 21.97 6.16 -6.07
C MET A 64 20.61 6.65 -6.58
N LEU A 65 19.72 5.71 -6.85
CA LEU A 65 18.32 5.96 -7.20
C LEU A 65 17.44 5.98 -5.96
N SER A 66 17.62 5.00 -5.07
CA SER A 66 16.81 4.88 -3.87
C SER A 66 17.53 4.10 -2.76
N MET A 67 17.03 4.21 -1.53
CA MET A 67 17.46 3.51 -0.32
C MET A 67 16.22 3.15 0.51
N MET A 68 16.17 1.96 1.09
CA MET A 68 15.01 1.50 1.88
C MET A 68 15.38 0.41 2.87
N ALA A 69 14.76 0.38 4.05
CA ALA A 69 14.97 -0.69 5.05
C ALA A 69 14.00 -1.85 4.87
N ARG A 70 13.93 -2.34 3.64
CA ARG A 70 13.14 -3.51 3.25
C ARG A 70 13.91 -4.39 2.30
N THR A 71 13.48 -5.64 2.19
CA THR A 71 14.07 -6.56 1.22
C THR A 71 13.64 -6.15 -0.19
N VAL A 72 14.63 -6.03 -1.09
CA VAL A 72 14.42 -5.76 -2.51
C VAL A 72 14.66 -7.03 -3.32
N PHE A 73 13.82 -7.28 -4.30
CA PHE A 73 13.85 -8.45 -5.17
C PHE A 73 13.99 -8.05 -6.64
N ILE A 74 14.59 -8.93 -7.44
CA ILE A 74 14.60 -8.79 -8.90
C ILE A 74 13.16 -8.64 -9.41
N GLY A 75 12.96 -7.66 -10.30
CA GLY A 75 11.67 -7.27 -10.83
C GLY A 75 10.92 -6.23 -9.99
N ASP A 76 11.39 -5.83 -8.81
CA ASP A 76 10.92 -4.61 -8.11
C ASP A 76 11.05 -3.39 -9.00
N GLN A 77 10.21 -2.39 -8.78
CA GLN A 77 10.18 -1.20 -9.64
C GLN A 77 10.13 0.07 -8.81
N LEU A 78 10.70 1.13 -9.39
CA LEU A 78 10.70 2.47 -8.83
C LEU A 78 10.11 3.43 -9.85
N TYR A 79 9.27 4.34 -9.38
CA TYR A 79 8.71 5.43 -10.17
C TYR A 79 8.95 6.75 -9.45
N THR A 80 9.67 7.68 -10.07
CA THR A 80 9.93 9.00 -9.48
C THR A 80 8.77 9.96 -9.72
N ALA A 81 8.74 11.06 -8.97
CA ALA A 81 7.75 12.13 -9.14
C ALA A 81 7.71 12.72 -10.56
N GLU A 82 8.86 12.77 -11.24
CA GLU A 82 8.98 13.26 -12.62
C GLU A 82 8.49 12.23 -13.65
N GLY A 83 8.23 10.99 -13.22
CA GLY A 83 7.78 9.89 -14.07
C GLY A 83 8.89 8.97 -14.57
N ARG A 84 10.14 9.08 -14.09
CA ARG A 84 11.18 8.10 -14.45
C ARG A 84 10.84 6.75 -13.83
N SER A 85 10.88 5.69 -14.64
CA SER A 85 10.59 4.32 -14.20
C SER A 85 11.83 3.43 -14.29
N TYR A 86 12.03 2.59 -13.29
CA TYR A 86 13.15 1.66 -13.21
C TYR A 86 12.68 0.27 -12.78
N ARG A 87 13.42 -0.77 -13.17
CA ARG A 87 13.20 -2.14 -12.72
C ARG A 87 14.48 -2.74 -12.19
N ILE A 88 14.42 -3.32 -10.99
CA ILE A 88 15.53 -4.04 -10.37
C ILE A 88 15.90 -5.23 -11.26
N SER A 89 17.14 -5.23 -11.74
CA SER A 89 17.71 -6.27 -12.60
C SER A 89 18.65 -7.20 -11.84
N ARG A 90 19.25 -6.73 -10.74
CA ARG A 90 20.21 -7.48 -9.92
C ARG A 90 20.12 -7.07 -8.45
N VAL A 91 20.33 -8.04 -7.56
CA VAL A 91 20.41 -7.81 -6.10
C VAL A 91 21.58 -8.60 -5.56
N GLU A 92 22.52 -7.92 -4.89
CA GLU A 92 23.70 -8.51 -4.25
C GLU A 92 23.89 -7.92 -2.85
N GLY A 93 23.58 -8.73 -1.83
CA GLY A 93 23.64 -8.28 -0.45
C GLY A 93 22.66 -7.14 -0.17
N GLU A 94 23.20 -5.96 0.13
CA GLU A 94 22.48 -4.72 0.44
C GLU A 94 22.53 -3.69 -0.69
N GLN A 95 22.98 -4.12 -1.87
CA GLN A 95 22.96 -3.30 -3.08
C GLN A 95 22.11 -3.96 -4.16
N ALA A 96 21.32 -3.16 -4.85
CA ALA A 96 20.53 -3.57 -6.01
C ALA A 96 20.84 -2.64 -7.19
N GLU A 97 20.87 -3.20 -8.38
CA GLU A 97 20.98 -2.44 -9.64
C GLU A 97 19.61 -2.40 -10.31
N ALA A 98 19.23 -1.23 -10.84
CA ALA A 98 17.99 -1.02 -11.55
C ALA A 98 18.23 -0.50 -12.97
N GLN A 99 17.53 -1.10 -13.92
CA GLN A 99 17.52 -0.67 -15.32
C GLN A 99 16.46 0.42 -15.51
N PHE A 100 16.83 1.53 -16.14
CA PHE A 100 15.88 2.56 -16.58
C PHE A 100 14.97 2.03 -17.70
N LEU A 101 13.66 2.18 -17.53
CA LEU A 101 12.64 1.72 -18.48
C LEU A 101 12.06 2.86 -19.33
N GLY A 102 12.37 4.11 -19.01
CA GLY A 102 11.81 5.30 -19.66
C GLY A 102 10.88 6.10 -18.76
N MET A 103 10.19 7.06 -19.36
CA MET A 103 9.19 7.88 -18.69
C MET A 103 7.84 7.15 -18.68
N ASP A 104 7.20 7.08 -17.51
CA ASP A 104 5.87 6.55 -17.34
C ASP A 104 4.82 7.55 -17.87
N PRO A 105 4.08 7.21 -18.93
CA PRO A 105 3.18 8.15 -19.59
C PRO A 105 2.00 8.56 -18.69
N GLN A 106 1.57 7.72 -17.74
CA GLN A 106 0.48 8.07 -16.84
C GLN A 106 0.91 9.12 -15.82
N ILE A 107 2.12 9.01 -15.25
CA ILE A 107 2.65 10.02 -14.32
C ILE A 107 2.82 11.36 -15.05
N VAL A 108 3.36 11.36 -16.27
CA VAL A 108 3.49 12.58 -17.08
C VAL A 108 2.12 13.22 -17.33
N ALA A 109 1.12 12.43 -17.77
CA ALA A 109 -0.23 12.92 -18.02
C ALA A 109 -0.93 13.45 -16.75
N TYR A 110 -0.76 12.79 -15.60
CA TYR A 110 -1.32 13.28 -14.34
C TYR A 110 -0.63 14.55 -13.85
N ASN A 111 0.68 14.67 -14.04
CA ASN A 111 1.39 15.91 -13.72
C ASN A 111 0.86 17.09 -14.55
N GLU A 112 0.64 16.90 -15.85
CA GLU A 112 0.01 17.92 -16.71
C GLU A 112 -1.42 18.23 -16.27
N LEU A 113 -2.23 17.21 -15.94
CA LEU A 113 -3.59 17.39 -15.46
C LEU A 113 -3.64 18.25 -14.19
N TYR A 114 -2.88 17.88 -13.16
CA TYR A 114 -2.92 18.56 -11.87
C TYR A 114 -2.27 19.94 -11.91
N ALA A 115 -1.22 20.15 -12.72
CA ALA A 115 -0.67 21.48 -12.95
C ALA A 115 -1.72 22.46 -13.52
N ASN A 116 -2.57 21.98 -14.43
CA ASN A 116 -3.65 22.78 -15.02
C ASN A 116 -4.85 22.97 -14.07
N GLN A 117 -5.14 21.99 -13.20
CA GLN A 117 -6.21 22.10 -12.20
C GLN A 117 -5.85 23.07 -11.07
N VAL A 118 -4.60 23.10 -10.60
CA VAL A 118 -4.15 24.07 -9.59
C VAL A 118 -4.36 25.52 -10.09
N ALA A 119 -4.32 25.76 -11.40
CA ALA A 119 -4.65 27.06 -11.99
C ALA A 119 -6.15 27.41 -12.01
N LEU A 120 -7.05 26.43 -11.83
CA LEU A 120 -8.51 26.57 -11.98
C LEU A 120 -9.28 26.42 -10.64
N VAL A 121 -8.72 25.72 -9.65
CA VAL A 121 -9.43 25.38 -8.41
C VAL A 121 -9.29 26.49 -7.36
N THR A 122 -10.05 27.57 -7.54
CA THR A 122 -10.43 28.50 -6.46
C THR A 122 -11.91 28.41 -6.09
N THR A 123 -12.68 27.45 -6.61
CA THR A 123 -14.09 27.34 -6.26
C THR A 123 -14.63 25.90 -6.28
N ASN A 124 -15.45 25.60 -5.26
CA ASN A 124 -16.46 24.56 -5.16
C ASN A 124 -16.02 23.11 -4.87
N LEU A 125 -15.71 22.84 -3.59
CA LEU A 125 -15.93 21.53 -2.98
C LEU A 125 -17.28 21.56 -2.27
N ALA A 126 -18.37 21.35 -2.99
CA ALA A 126 -19.68 21.11 -2.40
C ALA A 126 -20.42 20.02 -3.19
N GLU A 127 -20.95 19.07 -2.42
CA GLU A 127 -21.76 17.92 -2.83
C GLU A 127 -21.02 16.72 -3.43
N GLN A 128 -20.34 15.95 -2.56
CA GLN A 128 -20.15 14.54 -2.82
C GLN A 128 -20.61 13.68 -1.65
N LYS A 129 -21.23 12.55 -1.98
CA LYS A 129 -21.69 11.55 -1.01
C LYS A 129 -20.49 11.04 -0.21
N ASN A 130 -20.45 11.43 1.05
CA ASN A 130 -19.43 11.16 2.06
C ASN A 130 -19.21 9.65 2.31
N SER A 131 -18.43 8.97 1.46
CA SER A 131 -17.74 7.76 1.90
C SER A 131 -16.50 8.18 2.68
N ALA A 132 -16.35 7.66 3.90
CA ALA A 132 -15.23 8.00 4.76
C ALA A 132 -13.89 7.49 4.19
N ILE A 133 -12.79 8.11 4.58
CA ILE A 133 -11.44 7.54 4.40
C ILE A 133 -11.15 6.64 5.60
N ALA A 134 -10.69 5.42 5.34
CA ALA A 134 -10.26 4.51 6.40
C ALA A 134 -8.75 4.63 6.61
N ILE A 135 -8.28 4.66 7.86
CA ILE A 135 -6.86 4.77 8.21
C ILE A 135 -6.54 3.75 9.30
N TYR A 136 -5.45 3.01 9.13
CA TYR A 136 -4.92 2.07 10.12
C TYR A 136 -3.39 1.94 9.97
N HIS A 137 -2.78 1.09 10.80
CA HIS A 137 -1.34 0.82 10.79
C HIS A 137 -1.09 -0.68 10.91
N SER A 138 -0.36 -1.29 9.98
CA SER A 138 0.07 -2.69 10.13
C SER A 138 1.20 -2.84 11.15
N HIS A 139 2.15 -1.91 11.19
CA HIS A 139 3.26 -1.94 12.15
C HIS A 139 3.08 -0.87 13.22
N THR A 140 2.32 -1.22 14.26
CA THR A 140 1.82 -0.28 15.29
C THR A 140 2.85 0.15 16.32
N ASP A 141 4.02 -0.48 16.33
CA ASP A 141 5.13 -0.14 17.21
C ASP A 141 6.09 0.89 16.60
N GLU A 142 6.00 1.15 15.30
CA GLU A 142 6.89 2.05 14.58
C GLU A 142 6.96 3.44 15.21
N SER A 143 8.18 3.88 15.51
CA SER A 143 8.45 5.13 16.24
C SER A 143 9.65 5.88 15.63
N TYR A 144 9.82 7.13 16.05
CA TYR A 144 10.83 8.05 15.51
C TYR A 144 11.87 8.36 16.58
N VAL A 145 13.11 7.93 16.39
CA VAL A 145 14.21 8.04 17.37
C VAL A 145 14.37 9.46 17.93
N PRO A 146 14.37 10.55 17.13
CA PRO A 146 14.57 11.89 17.65
C PRO A 146 13.47 12.40 18.59
N SER A 147 12.21 11.95 18.40
CA SER A 147 11.04 12.45 19.14
C SER A 147 10.57 11.48 20.22
N ASP A 148 10.68 10.17 19.96
CA ASP A 148 10.19 9.09 20.81
C ASP A 148 11.31 8.40 21.62
N GLY A 149 12.57 8.66 21.28
CA GLY A 149 13.75 8.09 21.95
C GLY A 149 14.12 6.66 21.51
N THR A 150 13.30 6.04 20.66
CA THR A 150 13.52 4.70 20.11
C THR A 150 12.77 4.55 18.78
N GLU A 151 13.19 3.60 17.93
CA GLU A 151 12.56 3.32 16.64
C GLU A 151 11.32 2.41 16.72
N SER A 152 11.12 1.77 17.87
CA SER A 152 10.00 0.87 18.16
C SER A 152 9.55 1.03 19.61
N ILE A 153 8.26 1.28 19.79
CA ILE A 153 7.58 1.27 21.08
C ILE A 153 6.37 0.33 20.97
N PRO A 154 6.44 -0.90 21.53
CA PRO A 154 5.39 -1.90 21.39
C PRO A 154 4.00 -1.37 21.74
N PHE A 155 3.02 -1.65 20.88
CA PHE A 155 1.61 -1.28 20.98
C PHE A 155 1.28 0.22 20.96
N LYS A 156 2.27 1.11 21.00
CA LYS A 156 2.07 2.57 21.18
C LYS A 156 3.09 3.40 20.40
N GLY A 157 3.42 2.94 19.19
CA GLY A 157 4.40 3.58 18.34
C GLY A 157 4.09 5.05 18.04
N GLY A 158 5.13 5.81 17.74
CA GLY A 158 5.04 7.18 17.24
C GLY A 158 4.14 7.31 15.99
N ILE A 159 4.02 6.22 15.23
CA ILE A 159 3.23 6.19 13.99
C ILE A 159 1.76 6.54 14.20
N TYR A 160 1.18 6.24 15.37
CA TYR A 160 -0.20 6.64 15.67
C TYR A 160 -0.38 8.16 15.68
N GLN A 161 0.61 8.93 16.15
CA GLN A 161 0.48 10.40 16.13
C GLN A 161 0.66 10.96 14.72
N VAL A 162 1.44 10.30 13.86
CA VAL A 162 1.54 10.64 12.43
C VAL A 162 0.24 10.32 11.70
N GLY A 163 -0.35 9.14 11.94
CA GLY A 163 -1.69 8.78 11.46
C GLY A 163 -2.76 9.76 11.94
N LYS A 164 -2.71 10.16 13.22
CA LYS A 164 -3.61 11.18 13.78
C LYS A 164 -3.48 12.54 13.11
N ALA A 165 -2.27 12.97 12.73
CA ALA A 165 -2.07 14.21 11.98
C ALA A 165 -2.76 14.16 10.59
N LEU A 166 -2.72 13.01 9.92
CA LEU A 166 -3.46 12.78 8.68
C LEU A 166 -4.98 12.85 8.91
N VAL A 167 -5.48 12.19 9.95
CA VAL A 167 -6.90 12.23 10.35
C VAL A 167 -7.37 13.67 10.58
N ASP A 168 -6.64 14.42 11.41
CA ASP A 168 -7.00 15.79 11.79
C ASP A 168 -7.03 16.73 10.60
N LYS A 169 -6.07 16.57 9.68
CA LYS A 169 -6.00 17.39 8.47
C LYS A 169 -7.13 17.09 7.49
N LEU A 170 -7.50 15.82 7.31
CA LEU A 170 -8.65 15.42 6.50
C LEU A 170 -9.97 15.90 7.11
N GLN A 171 -10.17 15.69 8.41
CA GLN A 171 -11.36 16.14 9.12
C GLN A 171 -11.49 17.68 9.12
N GLY A 172 -10.37 18.41 9.24
CA GLY A 172 -10.33 19.86 9.09
C GLY A 172 -10.76 20.37 7.71
N LYS A 173 -10.73 19.51 6.68
CA LYS A 173 -11.25 19.78 5.33
C LYS A 173 -12.67 19.23 5.11
N GLY A 174 -13.35 18.75 6.16
CA GLY A 174 -14.71 18.20 6.08
C GLY A 174 -14.79 16.77 5.57
N VAL A 175 -13.66 16.06 5.43
CA VAL A 175 -13.63 14.66 5.02
C VAL A 175 -13.96 13.77 6.21
N ALA A 176 -14.92 12.86 6.06
CA ALA A 176 -15.20 11.85 7.07
C ALA A 176 -14.05 10.84 7.14
N VAL A 177 -13.62 10.46 8.34
CA VAL A 177 -12.50 9.54 8.55
C VAL A 177 -12.85 8.48 9.58
N ASN A 178 -12.61 7.21 9.24
CA ASN A 178 -12.66 6.07 10.14
C ASN A 178 -11.23 5.64 10.48
N TYR A 179 -10.76 6.06 11.65
CA TYR A 179 -9.41 5.75 12.14
C TYR A 179 -9.46 4.58 13.13
N ASP A 180 -8.68 3.54 12.90
CA ASP A 180 -8.61 2.36 13.77
C ASP A 180 -7.20 2.21 14.35
N GLU A 181 -7.11 2.30 15.68
CA GLU A 181 -5.86 2.21 16.46
C GLU A 181 -5.66 0.82 17.08
N THR A 182 -6.32 -0.22 16.56
CA THR A 182 -6.10 -1.60 17.03
C THR A 182 -4.63 -1.99 16.84
N PRO A 183 -3.93 -2.45 17.88
CA PRO A 183 -2.53 -2.85 17.77
C PRO A 183 -2.35 -4.18 17.02
N HIS A 184 -1.26 -4.27 16.26
CA HIS A 184 -0.92 -5.44 15.42
C HIS A 184 0.48 -6.00 15.70
N ASP A 185 1.05 -5.70 16.87
CA ASP A 185 2.29 -6.29 17.38
C ASP A 185 2.27 -7.84 17.43
N PRO A 186 3.44 -8.51 17.41
CA PRO A 186 4.80 -7.94 17.31
C PRO A 186 5.15 -7.38 15.92
N HIS A 187 6.28 -6.68 15.81
CA HIS A 187 6.81 -6.21 14.53
C HIS A 187 7.37 -7.39 13.71
N ASP A 188 6.48 -8.09 12.98
CA ASP A 188 6.82 -9.22 12.12
C ASP A 188 5.95 -9.26 10.86
N ASN A 189 6.24 -10.18 9.95
CA ASN A 189 5.43 -10.36 8.72
C ASN A 189 3.98 -10.75 9.00
N ASN A 190 3.70 -11.35 10.16
CA ASN A 190 2.33 -11.69 10.57
C ASN A 190 1.54 -10.46 11.02
N ALA A 191 2.17 -9.28 11.17
CA ALA A 191 1.48 -8.03 11.44
C ALA A 191 0.46 -7.71 10.34
N TYR A 192 0.80 -7.95 9.07
CA TYR A 192 -0.16 -7.83 7.95
C TYR A 192 -1.35 -8.80 8.08
N VAL A 193 -1.13 -10.02 8.59
CA VAL A 193 -2.22 -10.98 8.82
C VAL A 193 -3.14 -10.50 9.95
N ARG A 194 -2.59 -9.88 11.00
CA ARG A 194 -3.37 -9.31 12.10
C ARG A 194 -4.13 -8.07 11.65
N SER A 195 -3.44 -7.14 10.99
CA SER A 195 -4.00 -5.89 10.49
C SER A 195 -5.05 -6.09 9.40
N ARG A 196 -4.97 -7.19 8.63
CA ARG A 196 -6.01 -7.56 7.66
C ARG A 196 -7.40 -7.65 8.29
N ARG A 197 -7.52 -8.09 9.55
CA ARG A 197 -8.82 -8.17 10.25
C ARG A 197 -9.39 -6.77 10.48
N THR A 198 -8.53 -5.83 10.87
CA THR A 198 -8.85 -4.42 11.07
C THR A 198 -9.23 -3.76 9.74
N ALA A 199 -8.40 -3.93 8.70
CA ALA A 199 -8.67 -3.42 7.36
C ALA A 199 -10.00 -3.98 6.80
N ALA A 200 -10.25 -5.29 6.91
CA ALA A 200 -11.50 -5.90 6.48
C ALA A 200 -12.73 -5.42 7.29
N ASN A 201 -12.56 -5.09 8.57
CA ASN A 201 -13.61 -4.46 9.37
C ASN A 201 -13.90 -3.03 8.90
N LEU A 202 -12.88 -2.22 8.64
CA LEU A 202 -13.01 -0.87 8.09
C LEU A 202 -13.75 -0.88 6.74
N MET A 203 -13.49 -1.88 5.88
CA MET A 203 -14.19 -2.05 4.61
C MET A 203 -15.72 -2.20 4.73
N LYS A 204 -16.25 -2.62 5.89
CA LYS A 204 -17.71 -2.70 6.11
C LYS A 204 -18.42 -1.35 6.02
N SER A 205 -17.67 -0.25 6.21
CA SER A 205 -18.17 1.12 6.04
C SER A 205 -18.17 1.62 4.60
N ASN A 206 -17.72 0.79 3.63
CA ASN A 206 -17.52 1.15 2.24
C ASN A 206 -16.73 2.47 2.06
N PRO A 207 -15.49 2.53 2.61
CA PRO A 207 -14.69 3.73 2.56
C PRO A 207 -14.26 4.05 1.12
N ALA A 208 -14.05 5.34 0.83
CA ALA A 208 -13.61 5.79 -0.50
C ALA A 208 -12.15 5.36 -0.79
N ALA A 209 -11.32 5.31 0.26
CA ALA A 209 -9.95 4.80 0.24
C ALA A 209 -9.58 4.24 1.61
N ILE A 210 -8.55 3.39 1.64
CA ILE A 210 -7.95 2.89 2.87
C ILE A 210 -6.45 3.12 2.87
N PHE A 211 -5.92 3.70 3.93
CA PHE A 211 -4.50 4.02 4.08
C PHE A 211 -3.88 3.21 5.21
N ASP A 212 -2.78 2.52 4.89
CA ASP A 212 -1.89 1.87 5.84
C ASP A 212 -0.66 2.77 6.02
N VAL A 213 -0.52 3.38 7.18
CA VAL A 213 0.51 4.40 7.41
C VAL A 213 1.67 3.79 8.19
N HIS A 214 2.88 3.95 7.65
CA HIS A 214 4.13 3.37 8.11
C HIS A 214 5.25 4.43 8.16
N ARG A 215 6.43 4.01 8.58
CA ARG A 215 7.70 4.73 8.41
C ARG A 215 8.81 3.78 7.98
N ASP A 216 9.71 4.27 7.13
CA ASP A 216 10.87 3.51 6.67
C ASP A 216 11.95 3.38 7.77
N GLY A 217 12.91 2.50 7.60
CA GLY A 217 14.04 2.27 8.53
C GLY A 217 15.40 2.75 8.00
N VAL A 218 15.41 3.68 7.05
CA VAL A 218 16.66 4.23 6.48
C VAL A 218 17.44 5.01 7.55
N PRO A 219 18.75 4.76 7.73
CA PRO A 219 19.52 5.37 8.82
C PRO A 219 19.80 6.85 8.59
N ASP A 220 19.92 7.32 7.35
CA ASP A 220 20.14 8.73 7.05
C ASP A 220 18.81 9.50 6.93
N PRO A 221 18.48 10.41 7.87
CA PRO A 221 17.24 11.16 7.78
C PRO A 221 17.21 12.16 6.63
N SER A 222 18.37 12.56 6.09
CA SER A 222 18.47 13.50 4.96
C SER A 222 17.82 12.93 3.69
N TYR A 223 17.81 11.61 3.57
CA TYR A 223 17.24 10.90 2.43
C TYR A 223 15.73 11.17 2.26
N TYR A 224 15.01 11.24 3.38
CA TYR A 224 13.60 11.59 3.44
C TYR A 224 13.34 13.06 3.72
N ARG A 225 14.26 13.79 4.35
CA ARG A 225 14.05 15.20 4.71
C ARG A 225 14.05 16.12 3.48
N THR A 226 13.15 17.10 3.47
CA THR A 226 13.15 18.22 2.53
C THR A 226 12.60 19.48 3.20
N THR A 227 12.58 20.60 2.48
CA THR A 227 11.96 21.85 2.93
C THR A 227 10.81 22.22 1.99
N VAL A 228 9.62 22.44 2.56
CA VAL A 228 8.45 22.99 1.87
C VAL A 228 8.01 24.24 2.65
N ASP A 229 7.87 25.36 1.96
CA ASP A 229 7.50 26.67 2.55
C ASP A 229 8.32 27.06 3.79
N GLY A 230 9.63 26.81 3.75
CA GLY A 230 10.56 27.14 4.83
C GLY A 230 10.47 26.24 6.06
N LYS A 231 9.68 25.16 6.02
CA LYS A 231 9.57 24.15 7.08
C LYS A 231 10.21 22.85 6.64
N GLN A 232 11.00 22.24 7.53
CA GLN A 232 11.51 20.89 7.29
C GLN A 232 10.39 19.88 7.44
N ILE A 233 10.25 18.99 6.47
CA ILE A 233 9.26 17.91 6.44
C ILE A 233 9.93 16.61 6.02
N ALA A 234 9.35 15.48 6.39
CA ALA A 234 9.75 14.19 5.85
C ALA A 234 8.90 13.89 4.61
N LYS A 235 9.55 13.61 3.48
CA LYS A 235 8.90 13.15 2.26
C LYS A 235 8.21 11.82 2.51
N LEU A 236 7.31 11.43 1.62
CA LEU A 236 6.61 10.16 1.67
C LEU A 236 7.09 9.25 0.55
N ARG A 237 7.12 7.95 0.80
CA ARG A 237 7.13 6.93 -0.26
C ARG A 237 5.79 6.23 -0.27
N LEU A 238 5.26 5.97 -1.47
CA LEU A 238 4.11 5.08 -1.63
C LEU A 238 4.61 3.67 -1.96
N VAL A 239 4.01 2.65 -1.37
CA VAL A 239 4.37 1.25 -1.67
C VAL A 239 3.18 0.56 -2.32
N VAL A 240 3.43 -0.16 -3.42
CA VAL A 240 2.43 -0.98 -4.12
C VAL A 240 2.93 -2.43 -4.16
N GLY A 241 2.07 -3.37 -3.79
CA GLY A 241 2.38 -4.79 -3.80
C GLY A 241 2.28 -5.40 -5.21
N ARG A 242 3.35 -6.04 -5.70
CA ARG A 242 3.35 -6.75 -6.99
C ARG A 242 2.47 -7.99 -7.01
N GLU A 243 2.19 -8.57 -5.84
CA GLU A 243 1.44 -9.82 -5.68
C GLU A 243 -0.06 -9.55 -5.45
N ASN A 244 -0.44 -8.26 -5.37
CA ASN A 244 -1.81 -7.81 -5.29
C ASN A 244 -2.55 -8.05 -6.62
N PRO A 245 -3.64 -8.84 -6.66
CA PRO A 245 -4.43 -9.07 -7.87
C PRO A 245 -5.09 -7.80 -8.44
N ARG A 246 -5.16 -6.72 -7.66
CA ARG A 246 -5.64 -5.37 -8.05
C ARG A 246 -4.52 -4.38 -8.31
N MET A 247 -3.26 -4.83 -8.39
CA MET A 247 -2.07 -3.97 -8.51
C MET A 247 -2.25 -2.82 -9.51
N ASP A 248 -2.82 -3.06 -10.70
CA ASP A 248 -3.01 -2.03 -11.72
C ASP A 248 -3.87 -0.85 -11.22
N ALA A 249 -4.94 -1.13 -10.47
CA ALA A 249 -5.81 -0.10 -9.92
C ALA A 249 -5.16 0.64 -8.75
N ASN A 250 -4.48 -0.09 -7.85
CA ASN A 250 -3.74 0.52 -6.75
C ASN A 250 -2.56 1.36 -7.26
N MET A 251 -1.90 0.93 -8.34
CA MET A 251 -0.84 1.67 -9.00
C MET A 251 -1.37 2.95 -9.66
N ASP A 252 -2.52 2.89 -10.35
CA ASP A 252 -3.16 4.10 -10.91
C ASP A 252 -3.48 5.11 -9.81
N PHE A 253 -4.07 4.63 -8.70
CA PHE A 253 -4.38 5.47 -7.54
C PHE A 253 -3.12 6.09 -6.91
N ALA A 254 -2.06 5.31 -6.72
CA ALA A 254 -0.77 5.79 -6.21
C ALA A 254 -0.16 6.88 -7.11
N LYS A 255 -0.22 6.70 -8.45
CA LYS A 255 0.27 7.68 -9.42
C LYS A 255 -0.52 8.99 -9.36
N ARG A 256 -1.86 8.93 -9.29
CA ARG A 256 -2.72 10.12 -9.12
C ARG A 256 -2.40 10.85 -7.82
N MET A 257 -2.31 10.12 -6.70
CA MET A 257 -1.98 10.70 -5.39
C MET A 257 -0.60 11.37 -5.40
N MET A 258 0.42 10.71 -5.96
CA MET A 258 1.76 11.29 -6.08
C MET A 258 1.75 12.57 -6.93
N ALA A 259 1.12 12.53 -8.11
CA ALA A 259 1.06 13.69 -9.01
C ALA A 259 0.28 14.85 -8.39
N ALA A 260 -0.89 14.60 -7.81
CA ALA A 260 -1.71 15.62 -7.16
C ALA A 260 -0.98 16.26 -5.97
N ALA A 261 -0.43 15.44 -5.07
CA ALA A 261 0.28 15.91 -3.89
C ALA A 261 1.53 16.74 -4.28
N ASN A 262 2.30 16.29 -5.27
CA ASN A 262 3.50 17.01 -5.71
C ASN A 262 3.21 18.30 -6.50
N ASN A 263 2.06 18.41 -7.15
CA ASN A 263 1.64 19.67 -7.79
C ASN A 263 1.13 20.70 -6.77
N MET A 264 0.58 20.26 -5.62
CA MET A 264 0.24 21.15 -4.52
C MET A 264 1.45 21.52 -3.68
N HIS A 265 2.32 20.54 -3.42
CA HIS A 265 3.48 20.63 -2.52
C HIS A 265 4.67 19.92 -3.15
N ASN A 266 5.57 20.69 -3.78
CA ASN A 266 6.66 20.14 -4.58
C ASN A 266 7.47 19.05 -3.84
N GLN A 267 7.56 17.88 -4.47
CA GLN A 267 8.31 16.71 -4.00
C GLN A 267 7.94 16.19 -2.59
N VAL A 268 6.70 16.39 -2.12
CA VAL A 268 6.22 15.77 -0.87
C VAL A 268 6.18 14.24 -0.94
N VAL A 269 5.85 13.66 -2.10
CA VAL A 269 5.97 12.22 -2.38
C VAL A 269 7.20 12.00 -3.25
N LYS A 270 8.21 11.31 -2.74
CA LYS A 270 9.49 11.12 -3.44
C LYS A 270 9.42 10.10 -4.56
N GLU A 271 8.70 9.00 -4.34
CA GLU A 271 8.61 7.88 -5.29
C GLU A 271 7.45 6.94 -4.96
N ILE A 272 7.09 6.11 -5.93
CA ILE A 272 6.33 4.88 -5.73
C ILE A 272 7.30 3.70 -5.86
N PHE A 273 7.32 2.84 -4.85
CA PHE A 273 8.05 1.58 -4.89
C PHE A 273 7.07 0.42 -5.09
N VAL A 274 7.33 -0.41 -6.10
CA VAL A 274 6.56 -1.63 -6.36
C VAL A 274 7.34 -2.83 -5.84
N GLY A 275 6.96 -3.28 -4.64
CA GLY A 275 7.65 -4.31 -3.88
C GLY A 275 7.02 -5.70 -4.02
N LYS A 276 7.72 -6.73 -3.54
CA LYS A 276 7.16 -8.07 -3.41
C LYS A 276 6.25 -8.19 -2.18
N GLY A 277 4.94 -8.27 -2.43
CA GLY A 277 3.91 -8.47 -1.41
C GLY A 277 2.54 -8.01 -1.89
N ASP A 278 1.55 -8.03 -1.00
CA ASP A 278 0.19 -7.51 -1.22
C ASP A 278 -0.15 -6.32 -0.30
N TYR A 279 0.27 -6.37 0.97
CA TYR A 279 0.06 -5.30 1.95
C TYR A 279 -1.42 -4.93 2.18
N ASN A 280 -2.33 -5.91 2.11
CA ASN A 280 -3.78 -5.74 2.21
C ASN A 280 -4.40 -4.88 1.10
N GLN A 281 -3.66 -4.64 0.01
CA GLN A 281 -4.11 -3.76 -1.07
C GLN A 281 -5.16 -4.44 -1.98
N ASP A 282 -5.27 -5.77 -1.93
CA ASP A 282 -6.33 -6.53 -2.59
C ASP A 282 -7.75 -6.19 -2.12
N LEU A 283 -7.89 -5.58 -0.94
CA LEU A 283 -9.19 -5.26 -0.33
C LEU A 283 -9.97 -4.19 -1.11
N THR A 284 -9.29 -3.23 -1.74
CA THR A 284 -9.93 -2.17 -2.53
C THR A 284 -8.94 -1.55 -3.54
N PRO A 285 -9.39 -1.13 -4.74
CA PRO A 285 -8.54 -0.44 -5.72
C PRO A 285 -7.90 0.85 -5.20
N THR A 286 -8.43 1.44 -4.13
CA THR A 286 -7.94 2.68 -3.50
C THR A 286 -7.26 2.41 -2.15
N ALA A 287 -6.66 1.23 -1.99
CA ALA A 287 -5.79 0.92 -0.86
C ALA A 287 -4.37 1.41 -1.15
N LEU A 288 -3.74 2.06 -0.17
CA LEU A 288 -2.41 2.64 -0.31
C LEU A 288 -1.60 2.47 0.97
N LEU A 289 -0.35 1.99 0.83
CA LEU A 289 0.64 1.99 1.89
C LEU A 289 1.52 3.23 1.76
N ILE A 290 1.68 3.95 2.86
CA ILE A 290 2.38 5.24 2.91
C ILE A 290 3.51 5.15 3.93
N GLU A 291 4.75 5.28 3.47
CA GLU A 291 5.94 5.42 4.32
C GLU A 291 6.19 6.91 4.61
N ALA A 292 5.88 7.35 5.83
CA ALA A 292 6.01 8.73 6.27
C ALA A 292 7.40 9.01 6.85
N GLY A 293 8.35 9.27 5.96
CA GLY A 293 9.73 9.46 6.36
C GLY A 293 10.42 8.17 6.77
N THR A 294 11.46 8.31 7.59
CA THR A 294 12.20 7.22 8.20
C THR A 294 12.29 7.38 9.73
N HIS A 295 12.60 6.31 10.47
CA HIS A 295 12.74 6.32 11.94
C HIS A 295 13.74 7.36 12.48
N THR A 296 14.68 7.84 11.67
CA THR A 296 15.64 8.90 12.04
C THR A 296 15.16 10.32 11.73
N ASN A 297 14.03 10.51 11.04
CA ASN A 297 13.34 11.79 10.99
C ASN A 297 12.68 12.10 12.33
N THR A 298 12.37 13.37 12.62
CA THR A 298 11.50 13.67 13.76
C THR A 298 10.06 13.26 13.43
N LYS A 299 9.30 12.89 14.46
CA LYS A 299 7.87 12.58 14.30
C LYS A 299 7.10 13.78 13.76
N GLU A 300 7.51 14.99 14.13
CA GLU A 300 6.94 16.24 13.66
C GLU A 300 7.17 16.45 12.16
N GLU A 301 8.35 16.10 11.64
CA GLU A 301 8.65 16.14 10.20
C GLU A 301 7.74 15.19 9.41
N ALA A 302 7.54 13.97 9.92
CA ALA A 302 6.64 12.98 9.32
C ALA A 302 5.17 13.42 9.36
N ALA A 303 4.71 13.95 10.50
CA ALA A 303 3.37 14.51 10.66
C ALA A 303 3.11 15.69 9.70
N MET A 304 4.10 16.55 9.45
CA MET A 304 3.98 17.62 8.47
C MET A 304 3.91 17.08 7.03
N GLY A 305 4.77 16.12 6.67
CA GLY A 305 4.76 15.50 5.35
C GLY A 305 3.43 14.84 5.01
N ILE A 306 2.89 14.04 5.93
CA ILE A 306 1.61 13.36 5.72
C ILE A 306 0.43 14.34 5.70
N ALA A 307 0.50 15.44 6.46
CA ALA A 307 -0.51 16.49 6.42
C ALA A 307 -0.54 17.21 5.07
N LEU A 308 0.62 17.49 4.45
CA LEU A 308 0.68 18.08 3.11
C LEU A 308 0.12 17.12 2.05
N PHE A 309 0.47 15.84 2.12
CA PHE A 309 -0.09 14.81 1.24
C PHE A 309 -1.61 14.70 1.32
N SER A 310 -2.18 14.80 2.53
CA SER A 310 -3.61 14.71 2.74
C SER A 310 -4.42 15.76 1.97
N GLU A 311 -3.80 16.89 1.60
CA GLU A 311 -4.48 17.96 0.89
C GLU A 311 -4.91 17.57 -0.53
N ALA A 312 -4.23 16.58 -1.12
CA ALA A 312 -4.54 16.04 -2.44
C ALA A 312 -5.69 15.03 -2.41
N VAL A 313 -5.99 14.40 -1.26
CA VAL A 313 -6.98 13.32 -1.14
C VAL A 313 -8.36 13.73 -1.68
N PRO A 314 -8.93 14.91 -1.33
CA PRO A 314 -10.23 15.33 -1.88
C PRO A 314 -10.22 15.54 -3.40
N SER A 315 -9.10 15.98 -3.98
CA SER A 315 -8.98 16.23 -5.42
C SER A 315 -8.80 14.96 -6.25
N VAL A 316 -8.36 13.87 -5.61
CA VAL A 316 -8.13 12.58 -6.30
C VAL A 316 -9.35 11.67 -6.17
N LEU A 317 -10.04 11.71 -5.03
CA LEU A 317 -11.21 10.87 -4.74
C LEU A 317 -12.55 11.54 -5.03
N GLY A 318 -12.56 12.86 -5.25
CA GLY A 318 -13.72 13.62 -5.70
C GLY A 318 -13.64 14.04 -7.15
#